data_AF-A0A846EZG7-F1
#
_entry.id   AF-A0A846EZG7-F1
#
_cell.length_a   1.000
_cell.length_b   1.000
_cell.length_c   1.000
_cell.angle_alpha   90.00
_cell.angle_beta   90.00
_cell.angle_gamma   90.00
#
_symmetry.space_group_name_H-M   'P 1'
#
loop_
_entity.id
_entity.type
_entity.pdbx_description
1 polymer ?
#
loop_
_entity_poly.entity_id
_entity_poly.type
_entity_poly.pdbx_seq_one_letter_code
_entity_poly.pdbx_strand_id
1 'polypeptide(L)'
;MDSDFGIPPSDGESNAFILNDIVAVGNDEIEEFLGLSVGSLEDLSGSIPFEGSAIKQTFLANAGDVLTFDFNFLTDECTLLDVQNGVCEPEDIFNDFSFVSLSGDELDNSFLKILADTSSDVVTSETFFFDETGYQSFSYEISETGTYTLGFGVADADNAFGDSGLLVDNVQLTASASTPEPTATLGLFATAFGVFSFRKKRQIK
;
A
#
# COMPACT_ATOMS: atom_id res chain seq x y z
N MET A 1 -15.38 -4.83 -10.43
CA MET A 1 -15.40 -3.89 -11.56
C MET A 1 -14.75 -4.60 -12.74
N ASP A 2 -15.26 -4.38 -13.95
CA ASP A 2 -14.86 -5.09 -15.17
C ASP A 2 -14.08 -4.10 -16.06
N SER A 3 -12.88 -4.52 -16.50
CA SER A 3 -11.97 -3.99 -17.54
C SER A 3 -11.79 -2.46 -17.62
N ASP A 4 -10.65 -1.83 -17.38
CA ASP A 4 -9.25 -2.20 -17.18
C ASP A 4 -8.73 -0.95 -16.44
N PHE A 5 -8.14 -1.05 -15.25
CA PHE A 5 -7.70 0.14 -14.50
C PHE A 5 -6.63 0.94 -15.28
N GLY A 6 -6.11 0.36 -16.38
CA GLY A 6 -4.99 0.85 -17.15
C GLY A 6 -3.71 0.08 -16.84
N ILE A 7 -3.70 -0.62 -15.69
CA ILE A 7 -2.57 -1.42 -15.23
C ILE A 7 -3.04 -2.86 -15.01
N PRO A 8 -2.52 -3.83 -15.80
CA PRO A 8 -2.83 -5.23 -15.58
C PRO A 8 -2.17 -5.74 -14.28
N PRO A 9 -2.76 -6.73 -13.59
CA PRO A 9 -2.13 -7.41 -12.46
C PRO A 9 -0.71 -7.91 -12.83
N SER A 10 0.23 -7.87 -11.87
CA SER A 10 1.57 -8.43 -12.07
C SER A 10 1.54 -9.97 -11.98
N ASP A 11 0.55 -10.55 -11.29
CA ASP A 11 0.25 -11.98 -11.26
C ASP A 11 -1.28 -12.24 -11.29
N GLY A 12 -1.68 -13.33 -11.95
CA GLY A 12 -3.09 -13.74 -12.00
C GLY A 12 -4.04 -12.76 -12.70
N GLU A 13 -5.25 -12.61 -12.15
CA GLU A 13 -6.37 -11.88 -12.77
C GLU A 13 -6.83 -10.64 -11.97
N SER A 14 -6.22 -10.37 -10.80
CA SER A 14 -6.63 -9.27 -9.93
C SER A 14 -5.52 -8.82 -8.97
N ASN A 15 -5.39 -7.52 -8.75
CA ASN A 15 -4.56 -6.91 -7.71
C ASN A 15 -5.43 -6.31 -6.58
N ALA A 16 -4.81 -6.01 -5.44
CA ALA A 16 -5.41 -5.14 -4.43
C ALA A 16 -5.14 -3.68 -4.78
N PHE A 17 -6.17 -2.84 -4.74
CA PHE A 17 -6.05 -1.40 -4.92
C PHE A 17 -6.46 -0.67 -3.63
N ILE A 18 -5.55 0.17 -3.13
CA ILE A 18 -5.67 0.97 -1.91
C ILE A 18 -5.61 2.44 -2.34
N LEU A 19 -6.50 3.27 -1.81
CA LEU A 19 -6.73 4.65 -2.26
C LEU A 19 -7.05 5.55 -1.06
N ASN A 20 -6.57 6.79 -1.03
CA ASN A 20 -6.80 7.77 0.04
C ASN A 20 -7.75 8.93 -0.33
N ASP A 21 -8.66 8.75 -1.30
CA ASP A 21 -9.78 9.66 -1.62
C ASP A 21 -10.85 9.67 -0.48
N ILE A 22 -12.12 9.97 -0.79
CA ILE A 22 -13.30 10.24 0.05
C ILE A 22 -13.62 9.27 1.22
N VAL A 23 -12.89 8.17 1.37
CA VAL A 23 -13.01 7.19 2.45
C VAL A 23 -11.76 7.07 3.32
N ALA A 24 -10.80 7.99 3.18
CA ALA A 24 -9.62 8.06 4.02
C ALA A 24 -9.94 8.32 5.50
N VAL A 25 -9.01 7.91 6.34
CA VAL A 25 -9.04 8.06 7.80
C VAL A 25 -7.78 8.77 8.29
N GLY A 26 -7.83 9.34 9.49
CA GLY A 26 -6.68 10.01 10.09
C GLY A 26 -5.51 9.06 10.35
N ASN A 27 -4.30 9.62 10.36
CA ASN A 27 -3.07 8.85 10.57
C ASN A 27 -3.08 8.00 11.85
N ASP A 28 -3.63 8.52 12.94
CA ASP A 28 -3.77 7.82 14.21
C ASP A 28 -4.67 6.58 14.11
N GLU A 29 -5.74 6.66 13.33
CA GLU A 29 -6.62 5.51 13.05
C GLU A 29 -5.91 4.45 12.21
N ILE A 30 -5.04 4.84 11.27
CA ILE A 30 -4.22 3.90 10.47
C ILE A 30 -3.20 3.20 11.37
N GLU A 31 -2.48 3.94 12.21
CA GLU A 31 -1.50 3.40 13.15
C GLU A 31 -2.17 2.42 14.13
N GLU A 32 -3.30 2.80 14.73
CA GLU A 32 -4.07 1.90 15.60
C GLU A 32 -4.55 0.66 14.84
N PHE A 33 -5.09 0.84 13.62
CA PHE A 33 -5.55 -0.26 12.79
C PHE A 33 -4.43 -1.25 12.48
N LEU A 34 -3.21 -0.79 12.21
CA LEU A 34 -2.07 -1.65 11.88
C LEU A 34 -1.30 -2.16 13.11
N GLY A 35 -1.66 -1.71 14.31
CA GLY A 35 -0.97 -2.07 15.55
C GLY A 35 0.43 -1.43 15.64
N LEU A 36 0.57 -0.22 15.12
CA LEU A 36 1.79 0.58 15.16
C LEU A 36 1.80 1.47 16.40
N SER A 37 3.00 1.91 16.80
CA SER A 37 3.13 2.95 17.82
C SER A 37 2.66 4.29 17.26
N VAL A 38 2.07 5.13 18.11
CA VAL A 38 1.65 6.48 17.72
C VAL A 38 2.85 7.30 17.20
N GLY A 39 2.70 7.93 16.04
CA GLY A 39 3.72 8.75 15.38
C GLY A 39 4.69 7.97 14.50
N SER A 40 4.51 6.65 14.35
CA SER A 40 5.42 5.83 13.53
C SER A 40 5.41 6.22 12.05
N LEU A 41 4.27 6.67 11.51
CA LEU A 41 4.17 7.08 10.10
C LEU A 41 4.74 8.49 9.86
N GLU A 42 4.66 9.39 10.85
CA GLU A 42 5.35 10.69 10.82
C GLU A 42 6.87 10.48 10.87
N ASP A 43 7.36 9.65 11.80
CA ASP A 43 8.78 9.31 11.90
C ASP A 43 9.31 8.62 10.62
N LEU A 44 8.47 7.80 9.97
CA LEU A 44 8.82 7.07 8.76
C LEU A 44 8.96 7.99 7.54
N SER A 45 7.97 8.87 7.33
CA SER A 45 7.89 9.73 6.15
C SER A 45 8.71 11.01 6.29
N GLY A 46 8.96 11.48 7.52
CA GLY A 46 9.56 12.79 7.77
C GLY A 46 8.63 13.97 7.49
N SER A 47 7.35 13.69 7.26
CA SER A 47 6.25 14.64 7.01
C SER A 47 5.07 14.33 7.94
N ILE A 48 4.10 15.24 8.07
CA ILE A 48 2.92 15.00 8.91
C ILE A 48 1.85 14.30 8.06
N PRO A 49 1.58 13.00 8.24
CA PRO A 49 0.55 12.33 7.45
C PRO A 49 -0.82 12.87 7.86
N PHE A 50 -1.62 13.29 6.88
CA PHE A 50 -2.89 13.95 7.11
C PHE A 50 -4.04 12.94 7.15
N GLU A 51 -4.22 12.21 6.05
CA GLU A 51 -5.18 11.13 5.92
C GLU A 51 -4.65 10.02 5.01
N GLY A 52 -5.29 8.86 5.05
CA GLY A 52 -4.88 7.73 4.24
C GLY A 52 -5.80 6.54 4.33
N SER A 53 -5.35 5.42 3.78
CA SER A 53 -6.01 4.14 3.95
C SER A 53 -5.01 3.01 4.05
N ALA A 54 -5.45 1.91 4.67
CA ALA A 54 -4.63 0.73 4.84
C ALA A 54 -5.46 -0.56 4.78
N ILE A 55 -4.80 -1.63 4.35
CA ILE A 55 -5.30 -3.00 4.44
C ILE A 55 -4.30 -3.84 5.23
N LYS A 56 -4.79 -4.89 5.89
CA LYS A 56 -3.92 -5.82 6.61
C LYS A 56 -4.38 -7.26 6.54
N GLN A 57 -3.43 -8.17 6.71
CA GLN A 57 -3.68 -9.60 6.82
C GLN A 57 -2.76 -10.23 7.86
N THR A 58 -3.32 -11.12 8.67
CA THR A 58 -2.53 -11.94 9.60
C THR A 58 -2.11 -13.25 8.94
N PHE A 59 -0.89 -13.70 9.22
CA PHE A 59 -0.36 -14.96 8.71
C PHE A 59 0.67 -15.57 9.69
N LEU A 60 0.88 -16.87 9.57
CA LEU A 60 1.94 -17.58 10.27
C LEU A 60 3.17 -17.67 9.37
N ALA A 61 4.35 -17.46 9.94
CA ALA A 61 5.62 -17.64 9.25
C ALA A 61 6.68 -18.23 10.18
N ASN A 62 7.66 -18.89 9.58
CA ASN A 62 8.83 -19.39 10.27
C ASN A 62 10.03 -18.47 10.02
N ALA A 63 10.96 -18.44 10.98
CA ALA A 63 12.25 -17.81 10.78
C ALA A 63 12.92 -18.34 9.50
N GLY A 64 13.36 -17.42 8.64
CA GLY A 64 13.95 -17.65 7.33
C GLY A 64 12.95 -17.69 6.17
N ASP A 65 11.64 -17.73 6.41
CA ASP A 65 10.65 -17.59 5.33
C ASP A 65 10.81 -16.22 4.67
N VAL A 66 10.53 -16.13 3.37
CA VAL A 66 10.69 -14.89 2.59
C VAL A 66 9.33 -14.43 2.11
N LEU A 67 8.90 -13.25 2.58
CA LEU A 67 7.75 -12.52 2.09
C LEU A 67 8.15 -11.70 0.87
N THR A 68 7.44 -11.87 -0.24
CA THR A 68 7.59 -11.05 -1.45
C THR A 68 6.25 -10.52 -1.91
N PHE A 69 6.25 -9.37 -2.57
CA PHE A 69 5.10 -8.84 -3.29
C PHE A 69 5.56 -7.85 -4.35
N ASP A 70 4.70 -7.58 -5.32
CA ASP A 70 4.86 -6.49 -6.26
C ASP A 70 3.97 -5.33 -5.85
N PHE A 71 4.43 -4.11 -6.09
CA PHE A 71 3.68 -2.90 -5.77
C PHE A 71 3.85 -1.84 -6.86
N ASN A 72 2.85 -0.98 -7.01
CA ASN A 72 2.91 0.19 -7.87
C ASN A 72 2.24 1.36 -7.16
N PHE A 73 2.98 2.45 -6.97
CA PHE A 73 2.47 3.68 -6.37
C PHE A 73 1.97 4.62 -7.47
N LEU A 74 0.81 5.22 -7.26
CA LEU A 74 0.15 6.15 -8.16
C LEU A 74 -0.18 7.44 -7.41
N THR A 75 -0.16 8.58 -8.08
CA THR A 75 -0.43 9.86 -7.43
C THR A 75 -0.97 10.91 -8.40
N ASP A 76 -1.86 11.76 -7.90
CA ASP A 76 -2.30 13.02 -8.51
C ASP A 76 -1.58 14.23 -7.90
N GLU A 77 -0.68 14.03 -6.95
CA GLU A 77 0.17 15.06 -6.38
C GLU A 77 1.31 15.45 -7.35
N CYS A 78 1.74 16.70 -7.26
CA CYS A 78 2.88 17.24 -7.97
C CYS A 78 4.13 16.40 -7.71
N THR A 79 4.72 15.86 -8.78
CA THR A 79 5.96 15.07 -8.71
C THR A 79 7.18 15.84 -9.26
N LEU A 80 8.37 15.27 -9.12
CA LEU A 80 9.56 15.79 -9.80
C LEU A 80 9.43 15.76 -11.33
N LEU A 81 8.63 14.85 -11.89
CA LEU A 81 8.35 14.80 -13.33
C LEU A 81 7.50 16.01 -13.76
N ASP A 82 6.49 16.35 -12.97
CA ASP A 82 5.62 17.51 -13.21
C ASP A 82 6.38 18.83 -13.15
N VAL A 83 7.27 18.99 -12.17
CA VAL A 83 8.18 20.15 -12.09
C VAL A 83 9.06 20.25 -13.33
N GLN A 84 9.62 19.13 -13.81
CA GLN A 84 10.45 19.11 -15.02
C GLN A 84 9.65 19.47 -16.28
N ASN A 85 8.37 19.13 -16.30
CA ASN A 85 7.45 19.44 -17.40
C ASN A 85 6.79 20.82 -17.28
N GLY A 86 7.02 21.55 -16.18
CA GLY A 86 6.45 22.87 -15.93
C GLY A 86 4.96 22.87 -15.60
N VAL A 87 4.48 21.80 -14.96
CA VAL A 87 3.08 21.63 -14.52
C VAL A 87 2.85 22.28 -13.15
N CYS A 88 3.81 22.16 -12.23
CA CYS A 88 3.83 22.72 -10.88
C CYS A 88 5.24 23.22 -10.51
N GLU A 89 5.35 23.93 -9.38
CA GLU A 89 6.65 24.39 -8.83
C GLU A 89 7.16 23.42 -7.75
N PRO A 90 8.48 23.38 -7.45
CA PRO A 90 9.04 22.45 -6.45
C PRO A 90 8.43 22.57 -5.04
N GLU A 91 7.95 23.75 -4.66
CA GLU A 91 7.27 23.99 -3.39
C GLU A 91 5.85 23.41 -3.31
N ASP A 92 5.29 22.96 -4.44
CA ASP A 92 3.97 22.33 -4.51
C ASP A 92 4.05 20.81 -4.29
N ILE A 93 5.25 20.23 -4.14
CA ILE A 93 5.42 18.79 -3.87
C ILE A 93 5.10 18.51 -2.40
N PHE A 94 3.99 17.80 -2.17
CA PHE A 94 3.68 17.17 -0.89
C PHE A 94 4.15 15.72 -0.90
N ASN A 95 4.68 15.25 0.23
CA ASN A 95 5.32 13.93 0.32
C ASN A 95 4.31 12.80 0.52
N ASP A 96 3.35 12.66 -0.39
CA ASP A 96 2.43 11.52 -0.32
C ASP A 96 3.21 10.23 -0.51
N PHE A 97 2.86 9.22 0.27
CA PHE A 97 3.68 8.03 0.36
C PHE A 97 2.87 6.75 0.52
N SER A 98 3.43 5.68 -0.02
CA SER A 98 2.98 4.32 0.22
C SER A 98 3.96 3.59 1.13
N PHE A 99 3.45 2.65 1.92
CA PHE A 99 4.27 1.94 2.90
C PHE A 99 3.81 0.50 3.11
N VAL A 100 4.72 -0.30 3.64
CA VAL A 100 4.47 -1.64 4.16
C VAL A 100 4.80 -1.70 5.64
N SER A 101 4.00 -2.46 6.40
CA SER A 101 4.24 -2.74 7.80
C SER A 101 4.22 -4.25 8.09
N LEU A 102 5.07 -4.69 9.01
CA LEU A 102 4.91 -5.98 9.68
C LEU A 102 4.92 -5.73 11.19
N SER A 103 3.81 -6.04 11.84
CA SER A 103 3.71 -6.06 13.30
C SER A 103 3.48 -7.48 13.80
N GLY A 104 3.91 -7.79 15.01
CA GLY A 104 3.76 -9.10 15.63
C GLY A 104 4.37 -9.13 17.01
N ASP A 105 3.83 -9.98 17.89
CA ASP A 105 4.29 -10.10 19.29
C ASP A 105 5.75 -10.57 19.38
N GLU A 106 6.27 -11.20 18.33
CA GLU A 106 7.65 -11.69 18.24
C GLU A 106 8.66 -10.59 17.83
N LEU A 107 8.19 -9.41 17.42
CA LEU A 107 9.06 -8.31 17.04
C LEU A 107 9.23 -7.33 18.22
N ASP A 108 10.48 -6.97 18.54
CA ASP A 108 10.76 -5.91 19.53
C ASP A 108 10.12 -4.58 19.12
N ASN A 109 10.03 -4.31 17.81
CA ASN A 109 9.31 -3.19 17.21
C ASN A 109 8.72 -3.62 15.86
N SER A 110 7.56 -3.06 15.50
CA SER A 110 7.00 -3.25 14.16
C SER A 110 7.99 -2.81 13.08
N PHE A 111 8.13 -3.63 12.04
CA PHE A 111 8.85 -3.24 10.83
C PHE A 111 7.99 -2.29 10.00
N LEU A 112 8.59 -1.21 9.51
CA LEU A 112 7.95 -0.21 8.66
C LEU A 112 8.92 0.25 7.58
N LYS A 113 8.42 0.43 6.36
CA LYS A 113 9.22 0.94 5.25
C LYS A 113 8.34 1.66 4.21
N ILE A 114 8.82 2.82 3.74
CA ILE A 114 8.32 3.47 2.54
C ILE A 114 8.56 2.56 1.33
N LEU A 115 7.52 2.32 0.55
CA LEU A 115 7.58 1.61 -0.72
C LEU A 115 7.93 2.57 -1.85
N ALA A 116 7.21 3.69 -1.93
CA ALA A 116 7.46 4.81 -2.82
C ALA A 116 6.75 6.06 -2.29
N ASP A 117 7.16 7.23 -2.78
CA ASP A 117 6.60 8.54 -2.47
C ASP A 117 6.64 9.46 -3.71
N THR A 118 6.12 10.68 -3.61
CA THR A 118 6.07 11.66 -4.72
C THR A 118 7.45 12.12 -5.21
N SER A 119 8.53 11.82 -4.48
CA SER A 119 9.91 12.07 -4.90
C SER A 119 10.55 10.90 -5.66
N SER A 120 9.83 9.77 -5.77
CA SER A 120 10.29 8.58 -6.49
C SER A 120 10.39 8.80 -7.99
N ASP A 121 11.15 7.94 -8.68
CA ASP A 121 11.18 7.92 -10.14
C ASP A 121 9.82 7.47 -10.68
N VAL A 122 9.08 8.40 -11.30
CA VAL A 122 7.74 8.17 -11.85
C VAL A 122 7.68 8.37 -13.36
N VAL A 123 6.62 7.83 -13.97
CA VAL A 123 6.22 8.05 -15.35
C VAL A 123 4.74 8.44 -15.38
N THR A 124 4.31 9.09 -16.46
CA THR A 124 2.88 9.38 -16.66
C THR A 124 2.07 8.09 -16.66
N SER A 125 0.99 8.06 -15.88
CA SER A 125 0.14 6.90 -15.73
C SER A 125 -0.87 6.76 -16.86
N GLU A 126 -1.22 5.51 -17.22
CA GLU A 126 -2.33 5.20 -18.13
C GLU A 126 -3.68 5.09 -17.40
N THR A 127 -3.70 5.36 -16.09
CA THR A 127 -4.88 5.27 -15.22
C THR A 127 -5.59 6.62 -15.11
N PHE A 128 -6.41 6.82 -14.07
CA PHE A 128 -6.95 8.14 -13.76
C PHE A 128 -5.97 9.01 -12.96
N PHE A 129 -4.90 8.43 -12.43
CA PHE A 129 -3.83 9.18 -11.78
C PHE A 129 -2.94 9.87 -12.81
N PHE A 130 -2.24 10.93 -12.42
CA PHE A 130 -1.27 11.60 -13.29
C PHE A 130 0.00 10.79 -13.49
N ASP A 131 0.58 10.30 -12.40
CA ASP A 131 1.88 9.64 -12.40
C ASP A 131 1.87 8.31 -11.64
N GLU A 132 2.79 7.41 -11.99
CA GLU A 132 2.99 6.12 -11.34
C GLU A 132 4.46 5.67 -11.36
N THR A 133 4.84 4.78 -10.44
CA THR A 133 6.20 4.19 -10.43
C THR A 133 6.36 3.03 -11.40
N GLY A 134 5.26 2.48 -11.89
CA GLY A 134 5.21 1.13 -12.44
C GLY A 134 5.42 0.07 -11.34
N TYR A 135 5.26 -1.21 -11.71
CA TYR A 135 5.47 -2.30 -10.75
C TYR A 135 6.94 -2.44 -10.34
N GLN A 136 7.15 -2.44 -9.03
CA GLN A 136 8.39 -2.76 -8.35
C GLN A 136 8.18 -3.99 -7.46
N SER A 137 9.26 -4.70 -7.11
CA SER A 137 9.18 -5.86 -6.22
C SER A 137 9.82 -5.57 -4.87
N PHE A 138 9.17 -6.05 -3.82
CA PHE A 138 9.66 -6.00 -2.44
C PHE A 138 9.95 -7.41 -1.92
N SER A 139 10.94 -7.52 -1.03
CA SER A 139 11.30 -8.77 -0.35
C SER A 139 11.68 -8.50 1.10
N TYR A 140 11.21 -9.35 2.01
CA TYR A 140 11.54 -9.32 3.44
C TYR A 140 11.70 -10.74 3.99
N GLU A 141 12.82 -11.00 4.66
CA GLU A 141 13.08 -12.27 5.33
C GLU A 141 12.55 -12.22 6.77
N ILE A 142 11.71 -13.18 7.11
CA ILE A 142 11.13 -13.35 8.45
C ILE A 142 12.26 -13.74 9.42
N SER A 143 12.51 -12.92 10.43
CA SER A 143 13.60 -13.17 11.38
C SER A 143 13.26 -14.19 12.45
N GLU A 144 11.98 -14.27 12.85
CA GLU A 144 11.52 -15.07 13.99
C GLU A 144 10.27 -15.88 13.60
N THR A 145 10.08 -17.06 14.19
CA THR A 145 8.86 -17.85 13.92
C THR A 145 7.70 -17.28 14.73
N GLY A 146 6.59 -16.95 14.08
CA GLY A 146 5.49 -16.30 14.77
C GLY A 146 4.25 -16.03 13.93
N THR A 147 3.33 -15.29 14.55
CA THR A 147 2.17 -14.69 13.87
C THR A 147 2.48 -13.24 13.54
N TYR A 148 2.36 -12.89 12.27
CA TYR A 148 2.60 -11.55 11.75
C TYR A 148 1.32 -10.93 11.23
N THR A 149 1.20 -9.61 11.34
CA THR A 149 0.23 -8.78 10.64
C THR A 149 0.96 -7.99 9.57
N LEU A 150 0.76 -8.35 8.31
CA LEU A 150 1.22 -7.59 7.15
C LEU A 150 0.23 -6.47 6.87
N GLY A 151 0.69 -5.23 6.86
CA GLY A 151 -0.07 -4.05 6.48
C GLY A 151 0.48 -3.40 5.21
N PHE A 152 -0.41 -2.87 4.39
CA PHE A 152 -0.09 -1.98 3.28
C PHE A 152 -0.92 -0.72 3.44
N GLY A 153 -0.35 0.43 3.12
CA GLY A 153 -1.09 1.69 3.15
C GLY A 153 -0.55 2.74 2.22
N VAL A 154 -1.36 3.76 2.01
CA VAL A 154 -1.04 5.00 1.32
C VAL A 154 -1.57 6.16 2.16
N ALA A 155 -0.81 7.24 2.24
CA ALA A 155 -1.16 8.41 3.04
C ALA A 155 -0.76 9.69 2.31
N ASP A 156 -1.63 10.70 2.40
CA ASP A 156 -1.31 12.06 2.02
C ASP A 156 -0.48 12.73 3.10
N ALA A 157 0.47 13.56 2.70
CA ALA A 157 1.27 14.36 3.61
C ALA A 157 0.83 15.83 3.63
N ASP A 158 0.78 16.41 4.82
CA ASP A 158 0.48 17.81 5.13
C ASP A 158 -0.93 18.32 4.76
N ASN A 159 -1.56 17.78 3.72
CA ASN A 159 -2.91 18.13 3.28
C ASN A 159 -3.66 16.90 2.69
N ALA A 160 -4.87 17.10 2.14
CA ALA A 160 -5.75 16.04 1.62
C ALA A 160 -6.08 16.22 0.12
N PHE A 161 -5.21 16.94 -0.61
CA PHE A 161 -5.30 17.12 -2.05
C PHE A 161 -4.22 16.26 -2.70
N GLY A 162 -4.47 15.83 -3.94
CA GLY A 162 -3.50 15.04 -4.69
C GLY A 162 -3.61 13.55 -4.41
N ASP A 163 -4.83 12.99 -4.51
CA ASP A 163 -5.12 11.57 -4.25
C ASP A 163 -3.99 10.65 -4.73
N SER A 164 -3.65 9.69 -3.87
CA SER A 164 -2.62 8.69 -4.10
C SER A 164 -3.15 7.27 -3.95
N GLY A 165 -2.54 6.36 -4.71
CA GLY A 165 -2.95 4.98 -4.85
C GLY A 165 -1.80 4.01 -4.64
N LEU A 166 -2.11 2.83 -4.13
CA LEU A 166 -1.18 1.70 -4.07
C LEU A 166 -1.86 0.46 -4.65
N LEU A 167 -1.28 -0.06 -5.73
CA LEU A 167 -1.56 -1.41 -6.19
C LEU A 167 -0.59 -2.38 -5.51
N VAL A 168 -1.11 -3.47 -4.97
CA VAL A 168 -0.30 -4.58 -4.43
C VAL A 168 -0.75 -5.88 -5.08
N ASP A 169 0.21 -6.68 -5.50
CA ASP A 169 -0.05 -7.95 -6.15
C ASP A 169 1.06 -8.97 -5.86
N ASN A 170 0.86 -10.22 -6.28
CA ASN A 170 1.86 -11.28 -6.20
C ASN A 170 2.42 -11.50 -4.77
N VAL A 171 1.57 -11.35 -3.75
CA VAL A 171 1.95 -11.52 -2.35
C VAL A 171 2.19 -12.99 -2.05
N GLN A 172 3.43 -13.34 -1.74
CA GLN A 172 3.86 -14.72 -1.53
C GLN A 172 4.71 -14.85 -0.27
N LEU A 173 4.54 -15.96 0.45
CA LEU A 173 5.44 -16.38 1.51
C LEU A 173 6.13 -17.68 1.07
N THR A 174 7.43 -17.60 0.80
CA THR A 174 8.24 -18.74 0.37
C THR A 174 9.00 -19.31 1.56
N ALA A 175 8.82 -20.59 1.83
CA ALA A 175 9.52 -21.25 2.93
C ALA A 175 11.04 -21.28 2.70
N SER A 176 11.83 -20.93 3.73
CA SER A 176 13.27 -21.20 3.68
C SER A 176 13.50 -22.70 3.64
N ALA A 177 14.38 -23.18 2.77
CA ALA A 177 14.60 -24.60 2.49
C ALA A 177 15.31 -25.38 3.63
N SER A 178 14.88 -25.24 4.88
CA SER A 178 15.47 -25.92 6.04
C SER A 178 14.60 -27.02 6.68
N THR A 179 13.35 -27.28 6.26
CA THR A 179 12.61 -28.51 6.67
C THR A 179 11.41 -28.82 5.74
N PRO A 180 11.09 -30.10 5.40
CA PRO A 180 9.96 -30.41 4.51
C PRO A 180 8.57 -30.32 5.17
N GLU A 181 7.68 -29.59 4.49
CA GLU A 181 6.20 -29.68 4.35
C GLU A 181 5.22 -29.14 5.43
N PRO A 182 3.98 -28.73 5.05
CA PRO A 182 3.37 -28.65 3.71
C PRO A 182 3.01 -27.21 3.25
N THR A 183 2.84 -27.05 1.93
CA THR A 183 2.36 -25.83 1.27
C THR A 183 1.03 -25.34 1.84
N ALA A 184 1.04 -24.19 2.52
CA ALA A 184 -0.16 -23.43 2.81
C ALA A 184 -0.35 -22.37 1.72
N THR A 185 -1.27 -22.60 0.79
CA THR A 185 -1.76 -21.55 -0.10
C THR A 185 -2.59 -20.58 0.74
N LEU A 186 -2.08 -19.37 0.97
CA LEU A 186 -2.87 -18.29 1.58
C LEU A 186 -3.96 -17.89 0.58
N GLY A 187 -5.22 -18.22 0.90
CA GLY A 187 -6.38 -17.72 0.17
C GLY A 187 -6.67 -16.28 0.55
N LEU A 188 -6.84 -15.40 -0.45
CA LEU A 188 -6.94 -13.95 -0.31
C LEU A 188 -8.38 -13.41 -0.06
N PHE A 189 -8.41 -12.31 0.72
CA PHE A 189 -9.43 -11.25 0.95
C PHE A 189 -10.69 -11.57 1.79
N ALA A 190 -11.24 -10.69 2.66
CA ALA A 190 -10.89 -9.33 3.13
C ALA A 190 -11.68 -8.99 4.42
N THR A 191 -11.07 -8.22 5.35
CA THR A 191 -11.81 -7.20 6.10
C THR A 191 -11.28 -5.85 5.64
N ALA A 192 -11.97 -5.25 4.68
CA ALA A 192 -11.80 -3.84 4.35
C ALA A 192 -12.73 -3.03 5.27
N PHE A 193 -12.23 -1.93 5.82
CA PHE A 193 -13.09 -0.88 6.35
C PHE A 193 -13.30 0.16 5.24
N GLY A 194 -14.57 0.34 4.86
CA GLY A 194 -15.04 1.17 3.75
C GLY A 194 -16.47 0.74 3.39
N VAL A 195 -17.47 1.62 3.51
CA VAL A 195 -18.89 1.23 3.41
C VAL A 195 -19.32 1.03 1.95
N PHE A 196 -19.84 -0.17 1.60
CA PHE A 196 -20.45 -0.43 0.29
C PHE A 196 -21.78 0.30 0.13
N SER A 197 -21.88 1.24 -0.82
CA SER A 197 -23.15 1.84 -1.23
C SER A 197 -23.69 1.19 -2.52
N PHE A 198 -24.77 0.40 -2.40
CA PHE A 198 -25.51 -0.09 -3.57
C PHE A 198 -26.52 0.96 -4.04
N ARG A 199 -26.21 1.69 -5.12
CA ARG A 199 -27.22 2.49 -5.84
C ARG A 199 -28.04 1.60 -6.77
N LYS A 200 -29.26 1.28 -6.36
CA LYS A 200 -30.25 0.56 -7.16
C LYS A 200 -30.72 1.43 -8.34
N LYS A 201 -30.34 1.08 -9.58
CA LYS A 201 -30.89 1.72 -10.79
C LYS A 201 -32.38 1.37 -10.90
N ARG A 202 -33.25 2.39 -10.89
CA ARG A 202 -34.65 2.28 -11.30
C ARG A 202 -34.69 2.09 -12.81
N GLN A 203 -35.24 0.97 -13.28
CA GLN A 203 -35.63 0.84 -14.67
C GLN A 203 -36.85 1.73 -14.93
N ILE A 204 -36.72 2.61 -15.93
CA ILE A 204 -37.83 3.35 -16.51
C ILE A 204 -38.38 2.47 -17.63
N LYS A 205 -39.70 2.26 -17.60
CA LYS A 205 -40.47 1.49 -18.59
C LYS A 205 -40.98 2.40 -19.70
#